data_AF-A0A6B3GS88-F1
#
_entry.id   AF-A0A6B3GS88-F1
#
_cell.length_a   1.000
_cell.length_b   1.000
_cell.length_c   1.000
_cell.angle_alpha   90.00
_cell.angle_beta   90.00
_cell.angle_gamma   90.00
#
_symmetry.space_group_name_H-M   'P 1'
#
loop_
_entity.id
_entity.type
_entity.pdbx_description
1 polymer ?
#
loop_
_entity_poly.entity_id
_entity_poly.type
_entity_poly.pdbx_seq_one_letter_code
_entity_poly.pdbx_strand_id
1 'polypeptide(L)'
;ARNLVIGTGLRPLMPDAVERGDRVWHNSDLLRKVDGLEGDSPSRFVVVGAGQSAAENVAYLHRRFPDAEVCAVFSRYGYSPADDSSFANRIFDPDA
;
A
#
# COMPACT_ATOMS: atom_id res chain seq x y z
N ALA A 1 20.45 -2.23 31.27
CA ALA A 1 20.04 -0.84 30.99
C ALA A 1 19.22 -0.32 32.17
N ARG A 2 19.25 0.99 32.49
CA ARG A 2 18.41 1.57 33.56
C ARG A 2 17.02 1.98 33.07
N ASN A 3 16.88 2.36 31.80
CA ASN A 3 15.60 2.61 31.12
C ASN A 3 15.65 2.03 29.70
N LEU A 4 14.50 1.63 29.16
CA LEU A 4 14.33 1.13 27.80
C LEU A 4 13.06 1.73 27.19
N VAL A 5 13.15 2.18 25.94
CA VAL A 5 12.02 2.67 25.14
C VAL A 5 11.93 1.84 23.86
N ILE A 6 10.71 1.44 23.47
CA ILE A 6 10.47 0.58 22.31
C ILE A 6 9.47 1.29 21.38
N GLY A 7 9.88 1.53 20.14
CA GLY A 7 9.06 2.13 19.08
C GLY A 7 9.33 1.46 17.73
N THR A 8 8.88 0.21 17.57
CA THR A 8 9.21 -0.63 16.39
C THR A 8 8.34 -0.37 15.16
N GLY A 9 7.47 0.65 15.20
CA GLY A 9 6.56 0.97 14.12
C GLY A 9 5.49 -0.09 13.86
N LEU A 10 4.86 0.01 12.68
CA LEU A 10 3.78 -0.86 12.25
C LEU A 10 4.30 -2.18 11.68
N ARG A 11 3.46 -3.22 11.76
CA ARG A 11 3.68 -4.49 11.09
C ARG A 11 2.71 -4.63 9.91
N PRO A 12 3.15 -5.18 8.78
CA PRO A 12 2.25 -5.47 7.68
C PRO A 12 1.10 -6.39 8.08
N LEU A 13 -0.09 -6.10 7.55
CA LEU A 13 -1.30 -6.90 7.75
C LEU A 13 -1.75 -7.48 6.40
N MET A 14 -1.88 -8.80 6.33
CA MET A 14 -2.45 -9.50 5.18
C MET A 14 -3.93 -9.80 5.44
N PRO A 15 -4.78 -9.90 4.40
CA PRO A 15 -6.10 -10.47 4.55
C PRO A 15 -6.05 -11.90 5.11
N ASP A 16 -7.11 -12.30 5.82
CA ASP A 16 -7.22 -13.67 6.36
C ASP A 16 -7.05 -14.70 5.24
N ALA A 17 -6.33 -15.78 5.55
CA ALA A 17 -5.95 -16.86 4.63
C ALA A 17 -5.11 -16.45 3.41
N VAL A 18 -4.58 -15.22 3.36
CA VAL A 18 -3.64 -14.78 2.31
C VAL A 18 -2.22 -14.74 2.86
N GLU A 19 -1.36 -15.61 2.32
CA GLU A 19 0.07 -15.62 2.64
C GLU A 19 0.88 -14.89 1.58
N ARG A 20 2.03 -14.35 2.01
CA ARG A 20 3.01 -13.75 1.09
C ARG A 20 3.74 -14.84 0.33
N GLY A 21 4.15 -14.53 -0.90
CA GLY A 21 4.98 -15.43 -1.69
C GLY A 21 5.70 -14.71 -2.81
N ASP A 22 6.04 -15.47 -3.85
CA ASP A 22 6.77 -14.96 -5.01
C ASP A 22 5.93 -13.98 -5.83
N ARG A 23 4.60 -14.18 -5.87
CA ARG A 23 3.64 -13.34 -6.62
C ARG A 23 2.61 -12.62 -5.75
N VAL A 24 2.65 -12.82 -4.44
CA VAL A 24 1.73 -12.17 -3.48
C VAL A 24 2.54 -11.35 -2.50
N TRP A 25 2.44 -10.03 -2.59
CA TRP A 25 3.25 -9.09 -1.83
C TRP A 25 2.37 -8.17 -1.00
N HIS A 26 2.88 -7.75 0.15
CA HIS A 26 2.36 -6.56 0.82
C HIS A 26 2.97 -5.31 0.17
N ASN A 27 2.29 -4.17 0.23
CA ASN A 27 2.77 -2.93 -0.41
C ASN A 27 4.20 -2.54 0.00
N SER A 28 4.58 -2.83 1.25
CA SER A 28 5.90 -2.54 1.81
C SER A 28 7.05 -3.22 1.07
N ASP A 29 6.76 -4.25 0.29
CA ASP A 29 7.76 -5.01 -0.49
C ASP A 29 7.82 -4.59 -1.96
N LEU A 30 6.89 -3.75 -2.45
CA LEU A 30 6.70 -3.48 -3.88
C LEU A 30 8.00 -3.02 -4.55
N LEU A 31 8.57 -1.89 -4.10
CA LEU A 31 9.74 -1.30 -4.73
C LEU A 31 10.98 -2.19 -4.64
N ARG A 32 11.06 -3.08 -3.65
CA ARG A 32 12.18 -4.01 -3.50
C ARG A 32 12.08 -5.21 -4.46
N LYS A 33 10.87 -5.60 -4.84
CA LYS A 33 10.62 -6.81 -5.64
C LYS A 33 10.31 -6.53 -7.10
N VAL A 34 9.76 -5.35 -7.40
CA VAL A 34 9.20 -5.04 -8.73
C VAL A 34 10.24 -5.02 -9.84
N ASP A 35 11.48 -4.63 -9.54
CA ASP A 35 12.58 -4.66 -10.52
C ASP A 35 12.94 -6.10 -10.93
N GLY A 36 12.65 -7.09 -10.08
CA GLY A 36 12.80 -8.50 -10.43
C GLY A 36 11.81 -9.01 -11.48
N LEU A 37 10.80 -8.20 -11.86
CA LEU A 37 9.86 -8.51 -12.93
C LEU A 37 10.27 -7.90 -14.28
N GLU A 38 11.37 -7.13 -14.34
CA GLU A 38 11.86 -6.61 -15.61
C GLU A 38 12.28 -7.75 -16.54
N GLY A 39 11.80 -7.70 -17.78
CA GLY A 39 12.04 -8.75 -18.79
C GLY A 39 10.99 -9.86 -18.81
N ASP A 40 10.27 -10.10 -17.70
CA ASP A 40 9.23 -11.12 -17.62
C ASP A 40 7.88 -10.69 -18.25
N SER A 41 7.76 -9.43 -18.66
CA SER A 41 6.57 -8.85 -19.32
C SER A 41 5.24 -9.23 -18.63
N PRO A 42 5.05 -8.87 -17.34
CA PRO A 42 3.86 -9.24 -16.60
C PRO A 42 2.60 -8.69 -17.26
N SER A 43 1.61 -9.55 -17.52
CA SER A 43 0.39 -9.16 -18.23
C SER A 43 -0.68 -8.51 -17.33
N ARG A 44 -0.66 -8.81 -16.03
CA ARG A 44 -1.67 -8.30 -15.09
C ARG A 44 -1.14 -8.13 -13.67
N PHE A 45 -1.54 -7.04 -13.03
CA PHE A 45 -1.38 -6.78 -11.60
C PHE A 45 -2.74 -6.60 -10.92
N VAL A 46 -2.86 -7.10 -9.69
CA VAL A 46 -4.03 -6.86 -8.83
C VAL A 46 -3.55 -6.18 -7.56
N VAL A 47 -4.13 -5.02 -7.25
CA VAL A 47 -3.87 -4.29 -6.01
C VAL A 47 -5.13 -4.31 -5.15
N VAL A 48 -5.02 -4.91 -3.97
CA VAL A 48 -6.14 -5.03 -3.02
C VAL A 48 -6.08 -3.91 -1.99
N GLY A 49 -7.15 -3.14 -1.86
CA GLY A 49 -7.31 -2.06 -0.88
C GLY A 49 -7.67 -0.71 -1.50
N ALA A 50 -8.23 0.19 -0.68
CA ALA A 50 -8.69 1.52 -1.10
C ALA A 50 -8.00 2.68 -0.36
N GLY A 51 -6.93 2.39 0.40
CA GLY A 51 -6.13 3.41 1.09
C GLY A 51 -5.07 4.04 0.19
N GLN A 52 -4.34 5.02 0.72
CA GLN A 52 -3.28 5.73 0.01
C GLN A 52 -2.27 4.79 -0.66
N SER A 53 -1.72 3.82 0.08
CA SER A 53 -0.73 2.88 -0.47
C SER A 53 -1.27 2.06 -1.65
N ALA A 54 -2.56 1.72 -1.65
CA ALA A 54 -3.16 0.99 -2.77
C ALA A 54 -3.27 1.89 -4.02
N ALA A 55 -3.76 3.11 -3.84
CA ALA A 55 -3.86 4.09 -4.93
C ALA A 55 -2.49 4.43 -5.53
N GLU A 56 -1.48 4.66 -4.70
CA GLU A 56 -0.11 4.92 -5.14
C GLU A 56 0.51 3.73 -5.87
N ASN A 57 0.29 2.50 -5.38
CA ASN A 57 0.77 1.29 -6.05
C ASN A 57 0.12 1.10 -7.43
N VAL A 58 -1.19 1.34 -7.56
CA VAL A 58 -1.89 1.30 -8.85
C VAL A 58 -1.30 2.32 -9.82
N ALA A 59 -1.13 3.57 -9.38
CA ALA A 59 -0.53 4.63 -10.19
C ALA A 59 0.94 4.34 -10.56
N TYR A 60 1.70 3.73 -9.65
CA TYR A 60 3.06 3.30 -9.90
C TYR A 60 3.12 2.20 -10.97
N LEU A 61 2.32 1.14 -10.81
CA LEU A 61 2.31 0.00 -11.73
C LEU A 61 1.84 0.39 -13.14
N HIS A 62 0.82 1.25 -13.25
CA HIS A 62 0.38 1.80 -14.55
C HIS A 62 1.49 2.55 -15.28
N ARG A 63 2.30 3.34 -14.57
CA ARG A 63 3.42 4.08 -15.18
C ARG A 63 4.58 3.15 -15.52
N ARG A 64 4.82 2.13 -14.71
CA ARG A 64 5.98 1.24 -14.81
C ARG A 64 5.82 0.15 -15.86
N PHE A 65 4.61 -0.40 -15.99
CA PHE A 65 4.28 -1.49 -16.91
C PHE A 65 3.10 -1.06 -17.79
N PRO A 66 3.35 -0.24 -18.82
CA PRO A 66 2.28 0.36 -19.63
C PRO A 66 1.43 -0.66 -20.38
N ASP A 67 2.00 -1.82 -20.69
CA ASP A 67 1.33 -2.91 -21.41
C ASP A 67 0.58 -3.89 -20.47
N ALA A 68 0.74 -3.74 -19.15
CA ALA A 68 0.09 -4.58 -18.17
C ALA A 68 -1.29 -4.04 -17.80
N GLU A 69 -2.26 -4.94 -17.62
CA GLU A 69 -3.53 -4.59 -17.01
C GLU A 69 -3.37 -4.42 -15.50
N VAL A 70 -3.79 -3.29 -14.95
CA VAL A 70 -3.72 -3.03 -13.50
C VAL A 70 -5.14 -2.93 -12.94
N CYS A 71 -5.51 -3.89 -12.09
CA CYS A 71 -6.83 -3.95 -11.48
C CYS A 71 -6.76 -3.49 -10.01
N ALA A 72 -7.45 -2.41 -9.69
CA ALA A 72 -7.70 -2.01 -8.30
C ALA A 72 -8.94 -2.74 -7.75
N VAL A 73 -8.79 -3.50 -6.67
CA VAL A 73 -9.85 -4.33 -6.08
C VAL A 73 -10.09 -3.93 -4.64
N PHE A 74 -11.30 -3.44 -4.34
CA PHE A 74 -11.71 -3.05 -3.00
C PHE A 74 -13.24 -3.02 -2.88
N SER A 75 -13.76 -3.10 -1.66
CA SER A 75 -15.21 -3.16 -1.39
C SER A 75 -15.91 -1.79 -1.40
N ARG A 76 -15.15 -0.70 -1.29
CA ARG A 76 -15.70 0.66 -1.38
C ARG A 76 -16.16 0.97 -2.81
N TYR A 77 -17.09 1.91 -2.96
CA TYR A 77 -17.52 2.41 -4.27
C TYR A 77 -16.36 3.03 -5.06
N GLY A 78 -15.42 3.68 -4.36
CA GLY A 78 -14.25 4.33 -4.95
C GLY A 78 -13.25 4.72 -3.86
N TYR A 79 -12.16 5.37 -4.27
CA TYR A 79 -11.23 5.99 -3.34
C TYR A 79 -11.92 7.13 -2.58
N SER A 80 -11.73 7.16 -1.26
CA SER A 80 -12.20 8.27 -0.43
C SER A 80 -11.04 9.24 -0.23
N PRO A 81 -11.21 10.54 -0.49
CA PRO A 81 -10.18 11.52 -0.18
C PRO A 81 -9.92 11.55 1.32
N ALA A 82 -8.67 11.79 1.72
CA ALA A 82 -8.35 12.08 3.11
C ALA A 82 -8.93 13.45 3.47
N ASP A 83 -9.56 13.55 4.65
CA ASP A 83 -10.04 14.83 5.18
C ASP A 83 -8.87 15.53 5.86
N ASP A 84 -8.40 16.61 5.24
CA ASP A 84 -7.33 17.46 5.74
C ASP A 84 -7.83 18.83 6.21
N SER A 85 -9.15 18.96 6.45
CA SER A 85 -9.75 20.21 6.89
C SER A 85 -9.18 20.65 8.24
N SER A 86 -9.01 21.97 8.40
CA SER A 86 -8.37 22.55 9.59
C SER A 86 -9.06 22.21 10.89
N PHE A 87 -10.38 21.99 10.88
CA PHE A 87 -11.11 21.59 12.08
C PHE A 87 -10.86 20.11 12.43
N ALA A 88 -10.96 19.20 11.45
CA ALA A 88 -10.79 17.76 11.66
C ALA A 88 -9.35 17.42 12.07
N ASN A 89 -8.35 18.08 11.49
CA ASN A 89 -6.94 17.81 11.75
C ASN A 89 -6.46 18.19 13.17
N ARG A 90 -7.24 18.96 13.94
CA ARG A 90 -6.86 19.31 15.33
C ARG A 90 -6.81 18.12 16.29
N ILE A 91 -7.33 16.95 15.91
CA ILE A 91 -7.13 15.71 16.67
C ILE A 91 -5.65 15.32 16.81
N PHE A 92 -4.77 15.88 15.98
CA PHE A 92 -3.33 15.66 16.01
C PHE A 92 -2.56 16.78 16.72
N ASP A 93 -3.25 17.81 17.25
CA ASP A 93 -2.60 18.89 17.98
C ASP A 93 -2.00 18.34 19.29
N PRO A 94 -0.75 18.70 19.64
CA PRO A 94 -0.08 18.18 20.85
C PRO A 94 -0.69 18.68 22.16
N ASP A 95 -1.36 19.84 22.13
CA ASP A 95 -1.89 20.55 23.29
C ASP A 95 -3.43 20.41 23.43
N ALA A 96 -4.07 19.58 22.61
CA ALA A 96 -5.52 19.36 22.63
C ALA A 96 -6.00 18.52 23.82
#